data_AF-A0A3M2KTH9-F1
#
_entry.id   AF-A0A3M2KTH9-F1
#
_cell.length_a   1.000
_cell.length_b   1.000
_cell.length_c   1.000
_cell.angle_alpha   90.00
_cell.angle_beta   90.00
_cell.angle_gamma   90.00
#
_symmetry.space_group_name_H-M   'P 1'
#
loop_
_entity.id
_entity.type
_entity.pdbx_description
1 polymer ?
#
loop_
_entity_poly.entity_id
_entity_poly.type
_entity_poly.pdbx_seq_one_letter_code
_entity_poly.pdbx_strand_id
1 'polypeptide(L)' 'MKNVYTAVIKQDGKWWIGWIEEVPGVNCQEASR' A
#
# COMPACT_ATOMS: atom_id res chain seq x y z
N MET A 1 -11.59 -19.87 3.63
CA MET A 1 -11.64 -18.60 4.38
C MET A 1 -11.20 -17.48 3.44
N LYS A 2 -11.88 -16.34 3.42
CA LYS A 2 -11.40 -15.16 2.70
C LYS A 2 -10.53 -14.37 3.67
N ASN A 3 -9.26 -14.20 3.33
CA ASN A 3 -8.40 -13.30 4.08
C ASN A 3 -8.72 -11.88 3.63
N VAL A 4 -9.12 -11.04 4.57
CA VAL A 4 -9.35 -9.61 4.36
C VAL A 4 -8.16 -8.89 4.97
N TYR A 5 -7.62 -7.94 4.22
CA TYR A 5 -6.45 -7.15 4.61
C TYR A 5 -6.73 -5.68 4.39
N THR A 6 -6.02 -4.85 5.14
CA THR A 6 -6.14 -3.39 5.07
C THR A 6 -4.97 -2.85 4.28
N ALA A 7 -5.28 -2.33 3.09
CA ALA A 7 -4.30 -1.63 2.26
C ALA A 7 -4.31 -0.15 2.62
N VAL A 8 -3.14 0.38 2.98
CA VAL A 8 -2.93 1.82 3.14
C VAL A 8 -2.34 2.35 1.85
N ILE A 9 -2.88 3.46 1.37
CA ILE A 9 -2.37 4.20 0.21
C ILE A 9 -2.17 5.66 0.65
N LYS A 10 -0.96 6.16 0.47
CA LYS A 10 -0.57 7.54 0.79
C LYS A 10 0.07 8.19 -0.42
N GLN A 11 -0.35 9.41 -0.73
CA GLN A 11 0.34 10.25 -1.70
C GLN A 11 1.45 11.05 -1.01
N ASP A 12 2.67 10.95 -1.52
CA ASP A 12 3.82 11.75 -1.08
C ASP A 12 4.39 12.51 -2.29
N GLY A 13 4.05 13.79 -2.38
CA GLY A 13 4.34 14.61 -3.55
C GLY A 13 3.70 14.06 -4.83
N LYS A 14 4.54 13.63 -5.78
CA LYS A 14 4.12 13.06 -7.07
C LYS A 14 4.01 11.53 -7.05
N TRP A 15 4.34 10.89 -5.93
CA TRP A 15 4.39 9.44 -5.83
C TRP A 15 3.28 8.92 -4.93
N TRP A 16 2.83 7.70 -5.22
CA TRP A 16 1.95 6.91 -4.38
C TRP A 16 2.77 5.85 -3.66
N ILE A 17 2.52 5.71 -2.37
CA ILE A 17 3.17 4.73 -1.50
C ILE A 17 2.05 3.88 -0.92
N GLY A 18 2.15 2.56 -1.09
CA GLY A 18 1.17 1.61 -0.58
C GLY A 18 1.81 0.49 0.22
N TRP A 19 1.09 -0.02 1.22
CA TRP A 19 1.48 -1.20 2.00
C TRP A 19 0.26 -1.88 2.62
N ILE A 20 0.45 -3.11 3.12
CA ILE A 20 -0.56 -3.86 3.88
C ILE A 20 -0.26 -3.74 5.38
N GLU A 21 -1.22 -3.26 6.18
CA GLU A 21 -0.98 -3.01 7.62
C GLU A 21 -0.61 -4.30 8.37
N GLU A 22 -1.20 -5.42 7.97
CA GLU A 22 -1.04 -6.69 8.65
C GLU A 22 0.21 -7.48 8.22
N VAL A 23 0.88 -7.07 7.13
CA VAL A 23 2.00 -7.85 6.55
C VAL A 23 3.23 -6.97 6.33
N PRO A 24 4.20 -7.00 7.26
CA PRO A 24 5.47 -6.31 7.11
C PRO A 24 6.21 -6.74 5.83
N GLY A 25 6.77 -5.77 5.11
CA GLY A 25 7.55 -6.02 3.88
C GLY A 25 6.72 -6.15 2.61
N VAL A 26 5.39 -6.03 2.68
CA VAL A 26 4.55 -5.91 1.48
C VAL A 26 4.27 -4.43 1.21
N ASN A 27 5.05 -3.85 0.29
CA ASN A 27 4.96 -2.44 -0.09
C ASN A 27 5.09 -2.24 -1.60
N CYS A 28 4.49 -1.15 -2.11
CA CYS A 28 4.59 -0.70 -3.50
C CYS A 28 4.79 0.81 -3.54
N GLN A 29 5.52 1.31 -4.55
CA GLN A 29 5.64 2.73 -4.85
C GLN A 29 5.46 2.94 -6.34
N GLU A 30 4.59 3.88 -6.73
CA GLU A 30 4.28 4.14 -8.14
C GLU A 30 4.09 5.64 -8.40
N ALA A 31 4.46 6.10 -9.60
CA ALA A 31 4.32 7.50 -10.00
C ALA A 31 2.88 7.88 -10.41
N SER A 32 2.01 6.88 -10.63
CA SER A 32 0.61 7.02 -11.03
C SER A 32 -0.27 6.13 -10.15
N ARG A 33 -1.58 6.41 -10.12
CA ARG A 33 -2.59 5.55 -9.49
C ARG A 33 -3.30 4.72 -10.54
#